data_AF-A0A0R3RJL9-F1
#
_entry.id   AF-A0A0R3RJL9-F1
#
_cell.length_a   1.000
_cell.length_b   1.000
_cell.length_c   1.000
_cell.angle_alpha   90.00
_cell.angle_beta   90.00
_cell.angle_gamma   90.00
#
_symmetry.space_group_name_H-M   'P 1'
#
loop_
_entity.id
_entity.type
_entity.pdbx_description
1 polymer ?
#
loop_
_entity_poly.entity_id
_entity_poly.type
_entity_poly.pdbx_seq_one_letter_code
_entity_poly.pdbx_strand_id
1 'polypeptide(L)'
;MVMYCTRTIQRLFPFIVTSESLFIPIHRTIAMSQCLFTDRYYTKKHEWVIIEGNTAVVGISDFAQAALGDIVYAELPEVGKELHAGDSVGAVESVKAASDIYSPISGTVVEKNIEVSNTPSLINKSAFGKGWLYKLKVKDANELKGLMNETAYEAFKKIEEREATA
;
A
#
# COMPACT_ATOMS: atom_id res chain seq x y z
N MET A 1 0.42 81.14 0.88
CA MET A 1 -0.75 81.87 1.42
C MET A 1 -1.32 81.03 2.57
N VAL A 2 -0.56 80.83 3.65
CA VAL A 2 -0.65 81.53 4.95
C VAL A 2 -2.07 81.50 5.55
N MET A 3 -2.28 80.70 6.60
CA MET A 3 -3.07 81.14 7.76
C MET A 3 -2.76 80.29 9.02
N TYR A 4 -2.75 80.99 10.14
CA TYR A 4 -2.10 80.76 11.43
C TYR A 4 -3.00 80.07 12.48
N CYS A 5 -2.38 79.77 13.64
CA CYS A 5 -2.95 79.90 15.01
C CYS A 5 -4.04 78.88 15.44
N THR A 6 -4.15 78.38 16.68
CA THR A 6 -3.46 78.54 17.97
C THR A 6 -3.99 77.45 18.93
N ARG A 7 -3.15 77.09 19.93
CA ARG A 7 -3.43 76.55 21.29
C ARG A 7 -4.90 76.37 21.73
N THR A 8 -5.18 75.34 22.54
CA THR A 8 -5.45 75.45 24.00
C THR A 8 -5.73 74.08 24.65
N ILE A 9 -5.44 74.05 25.94
CA ILE A 9 -5.24 72.98 26.93
C ILE A 9 -6.57 72.42 27.49
N GLN A 10 -6.44 71.33 28.28
CA GLN A 10 -7.20 70.99 29.51
C GLN A 10 -8.41 70.03 29.38
N ARG A 11 -8.30 68.81 29.95
CA ARG A 11 -8.83 68.46 31.29
C ARG A 11 -8.66 66.97 31.62
N LEU A 12 -8.56 66.73 32.92
CA LEU A 12 -8.33 65.48 33.64
C LEU A 12 -9.62 64.68 33.91
N PHE A 13 -9.42 63.42 34.34
CA PHE A 13 -10.24 62.55 35.21
C PHE A 13 -11.29 61.62 34.54
N PRO A 14 -11.76 60.54 35.23
CA PRO A 14 -11.05 59.28 35.53
C PRO A 14 -11.94 58.03 35.29
N PHE A 15 -11.47 56.82 35.69
CA PHE A 15 -12.30 55.67 36.10
C PHE A 15 -13.09 54.96 34.96
N ILE A 16 -12.94 53.66 34.67
CA ILE A 16 -13.50 52.53 35.42
C ILE A 16 -12.91 51.23 34.85
N VAL A 17 -12.57 50.32 35.76
CA VAL A 17 -12.27 48.90 35.53
C VAL A 17 -13.53 48.16 35.06
N THR A 18 -13.45 47.34 34.02
CA THR A 18 -14.20 46.08 33.98
C THR A 18 -13.34 44.99 33.36
N SER A 19 -13.35 43.83 34.00
CA SER A 19 -12.56 42.66 33.66
C SER A 19 -13.18 41.94 32.47
N GLU A 20 -12.38 41.59 31.47
CA GLU A 20 -12.72 40.48 30.58
C GLU A 20 -11.54 39.53 30.47
N SER A 21 -11.80 38.34 30.97
CA SER A 21 -11.01 37.13 30.95
C SER A 21 -10.56 36.77 29.54
N LEU A 22 -9.25 36.80 29.29
CA LEU A 22 -8.64 36.12 28.15
C LEU A 22 -8.14 34.74 28.59
N PHE A 23 -9.07 33.78 28.66
CA PHE A 23 -8.72 32.36 28.62
C PHE A 23 -8.70 31.94 27.15
N ILE A 24 -7.51 31.88 26.55
CA ILE A 24 -7.31 31.27 25.23
C ILE A 24 -7.12 29.77 25.47
N PRO A 25 -8.04 28.87 25.05
CA PRO A 25 -7.76 27.45 25.09
C PRO A 25 -6.72 27.12 24.01
N ILE A 26 -5.56 26.67 24.47
CA ILE A 26 -4.53 26.03 23.64
C ILE A 26 -5.14 24.71 23.15
N HIS A 27 -5.81 24.73 22.00
CA HIS A 27 -6.19 23.50 21.32
C HIS A 27 -4.95 22.89 20.69
N ARG A 28 -4.38 21.94 21.43
CA ARG A 28 -3.35 21.02 20.98
C ARG A 28 -3.94 20.21 19.82
N THR A 29 -3.69 20.63 18.58
CA THR A 29 -4.07 19.85 17.40
C THR A 29 -3.29 18.55 17.41
N ILE A 30 -3.95 17.45 17.75
CA ILE A 30 -3.40 16.11 17.55
C ILE A 30 -3.45 15.86 16.04
N ALA A 31 -2.33 16.06 15.36
CA ALA A 31 -2.13 15.48 14.05
C ALA A 31 -2.13 13.96 14.23
N MET A 32 -3.24 13.31 13.89
CA MET A 32 -3.26 11.88 13.65
C MET A 32 -2.26 11.63 12.54
N SER A 33 -1.07 11.13 12.91
CA SER A 33 -0.14 10.57 11.94
C SER A 33 -0.91 9.49 11.21
N GLN A 34 -1.25 9.76 9.95
CA GLN A 34 -1.74 8.75 9.04
C GLN A 34 -0.61 7.73 8.93
N CYS A 35 -0.69 6.69 9.74
CA CYS A 35 0.07 5.47 9.53
C CYS A 35 -0.40 4.98 8.16
N LEU A 36 0.47 5.07 7.15
CA LEU A 36 0.22 4.59 5.80
C LEU A 36 0.02 3.07 5.88
N PHE A 37 -1.18 2.65 6.25
CA PHE A 37 -1.60 1.26 6.12
C PHE A 37 -1.65 1.01 4.61
N THR A 38 -0.67 0.27 4.12
CA THR A 38 -0.62 -0.12 2.73
C THR A 38 -1.59 -1.27 2.57
N ASP A 39 -2.75 -0.99 1.97
CA ASP A 39 -3.79 -2.01 1.75
C ASP A 39 -3.26 -3.07 0.77
N ARG A 40 -3.05 -4.28 1.28
CA ARG A 40 -2.69 -5.46 0.50
C ARG A 40 -3.94 -6.29 0.22
N TYR A 41 -4.10 -6.64 -1.04
CA TYR A 41 -5.17 -7.51 -1.52
C TYR A 41 -4.61 -8.84 -1.99
N TYR A 42 -5.46 -9.85 -2.03
CA TYR A 42 -5.10 -11.23 -2.33
C TYR A 42 -6.05 -11.85 -3.34
N THR A 43 -5.50 -12.71 -4.19
CA THR A 43 -6.27 -13.60 -5.05
C THR A 43 -6.56 -14.92 -4.33
N LYS A 44 -7.46 -15.72 -4.92
CA LYS A 44 -7.68 -17.11 -4.49
C LYS A 44 -6.51 -18.03 -4.82
N LYS A 45 -5.60 -17.62 -5.70
CA LYS A 45 -4.40 -18.36 -6.08
C LYS A 45 -3.16 -17.94 -5.28
N HIS A 46 -3.38 -17.19 -4.20
CA HIS A 46 -2.35 -16.76 -3.25
C HIS A 46 -1.31 -15.77 -3.78
N GLU A 47 -1.60 -15.06 -4.87
CA GLU A 47 -0.88 -13.83 -5.19
C GLU A 47 -1.40 -12.68 -4.33
N TRP A 48 -0.51 -11.74 -4.01
CA TRP A 48 -0.85 -10.48 -3.37
C TRP A 48 -0.57 -9.30 -4.28
N VAL A 49 -1.32 -8.22 -4.08
CA VAL A 49 -1.11 -6.94 -4.75
C VAL A 49 -1.18 -5.78 -3.76
N ILE A 50 -0.26 -4.84 -3.89
CA ILE A 50 -0.19 -3.59 -3.13
C ILE A 50 -0.24 -2.43 -4.11
N ILE A 51 -1.06 -1.41 -3.82
CA ILE A 51 -1.16 -0.21 -4.65
C ILE A 51 -0.27 0.92 -4.11
N GLU A 52 0.67 1.36 -4.94
CA GLU A 52 1.58 2.48 -4.71
C GLU A 52 1.28 3.58 -5.75
N GLY A 53 0.32 4.45 -5.43
CA GLY A 53 -0.14 5.49 -6.36
C GLY A 53 -0.83 4.89 -7.59
N ASN A 54 -0.17 4.92 -8.75
CA ASN A 54 -0.68 4.34 -10.00
C ASN A 54 0.02 3.04 -10.41
N THR A 55 0.87 2.53 -9.52
CA THR A 55 1.63 1.29 -9.70
C THR A 55 1.08 0.24 -8.75
N ALA A 56 0.97 -1.00 -9.22
CA ALA A 56 0.64 -2.15 -8.41
C ALA A 56 1.86 -3.06 -8.28
N VAL A 57 2.28 -3.37 -7.06
CA VAL A 57 3.37 -4.31 -6.76
C VAL A 57 2.76 -5.67 -6.50
N VAL A 58 3.25 -6.71 -7.17
CA VAL A 58 2.69 -8.07 -7.12
C VAL A 58 3.72 -9.07 -6.61
N GLY A 59 3.28 -10.05 -5.83
CA GLY A 59 4.08 -11.21 -5.44
C GLY A 59 3.23 -12.40 -4.98
N ILE A 60 3.85 -13.46 -4.46
CA ILE A 60 3.13 -14.59 -3.85
C ILE A 60 3.14 -14.50 -2.33
N SER A 61 2.09 -15.02 -1.69
CA SER A 61 1.94 -14.94 -0.24
C SER A 61 2.92 -15.84 0.51
N ASP A 62 3.08 -15.57 1.80
CA ASP A 62 3.85 -16.43 2.71
C ASP A 62 3.30 -17.87 2.74
N PHE A 63 1.99 -18.03 2.65
CA PHE A 63 1.34 -19.35 2.57
C PHE A 63 1.75 -20.11 1.30
N ALA A 64 1.76 -19.43 0.15
CA ALA A 64 2.13 -20.03 -1.14
C ALA A 64 3.59 -20.49 -1.15
N GLN A 65 4.52 -19.63 -0.73
CA GLN A 65 5.94 -20.00 -0.71
C GLN A 65 6.21 -21.17 0.26
N ALA A 66 5.51 -21.21 1.41
CA ALA A 66 5.67 -22.28 2.38
C ALA A 66 5.18 -23.62 1.82
N ALA A 67 4.07 -23.63 1.08
CA ALA A 67 3.53 -24.81 0.42
C ALA A 67 4.48 -25.33 -0.69
N LEU A 68 5.15 -24.44 -1.42
CA LEU A 68 6.14 -24.80 -2.43
C LEU A 68 7.45 -25.32 -1.82
N GLY A 69 7.84 -24.82 -0.65
CA GLY A 69 9.14 -25.09 -0.04
C GLY A 69 10.26 -24.24 -0.66
N ASP A 70 11.48 -24.76 -0.70
CA ASP A 70 12.65 -24.01 -1.16
C ASP A 70 12.57 -23.68 -2.65
N ILE A 71 12.33 -22.40 -2.97
CA ILE A 71 12.19 -21.92 -4.33
C ILE A 71 13.57 -21.79 -4.97
N VAL A 72 13.74 -22.42 -6.13
CA VAL A 72 15.00 -22.49 -6.87
C VAL A 72 14.94 -21.78 -8.22
N TYR A 73 13.74 -21.44 -8.70
CA TYR A 73 13.55 -20.73 -9.97
C TYR A 73 12.30 -19.84 -9.94
N ALA A 74 12.37 -18.71 -10.66
CA ALA A 74 11.26 -17.78 -10.84
C ALA A 74 11.31 -17.18 -12.26
N GLU A 75 10.30 -17.50 -13.07
CA GLU A 75 10.04 -16.87 -14.36
C GLU A 75 9.11 -15.67 -14.16
N LEU A 76 9.55 -14.51 -14.66
CA LEU A 76 8.86 -13.23 -14.47
C LEU A 76 8.42 -12.67 -15.84
N PRO A 77 7.31 -11.92 -15.90
CA PRO A 77 6.86 -11.34 -17.16
C PRO A 77 7.82 -10.26 -17.66
N GLU A 78 7.85 -10.08 -18.99
CA GLU A 78 8.64 -9.02 -19.62
C GLU A 78 8.05 -7.62 -19.43
N VAL A 79 8.93 -6.64 -19.24
CA VAL A 79 8.55 -5.23 -19.15
C VAL A 79 7.92 -4.77 -20.47
N GLY A 80 6.83 -4.02 -20.38
CA GLY A 80 6.04 -3.55 -21.52
C GLY A 80 4.92 -4.51 -21.95
N LYS A 81 4.84 -5.72 -21.40
CA LYS A 81 3.73 -6.64 -21.67
C LYS A 81 2.42 -6.09 -21.10
N GLU A 82 1.37 -6.07 -21.92
CA GLU A 82 0.00 -5.85 -21.45
C GLU A 82 -0.58 -7.15 -20.89
N LEU A 83 -1.21 -7.05 -19.73
CA LEU A 83 -1.78 -8.16 -18.99
C LEU A 83 -3.23 -7.86 -18.63
N HIS A 84 -4.08 -8.89 -18.69
CA HIS A 84 -5.42 -8.90 -18.16
C HIS A 84 -5.46 -9.61 -16.81
N ALA A 85 -6.42 -9.25 -15.97
CA ALA A 85 -6.66 -9.97 -14.72
C ALA A 85 -6.92 -11.47 -14.99
N GLY A 86 -6.19 -12.33 -14.30
CA GLY A 86 -6.24 -13.78 -14.47
C GLY A 86 -5.33 -14.35 -15.56
N ASP A 87 -4.58 -13.53 -16.30
CA ASP A 87 -3.57 -14.03 -17.25
C ASP A 87 -2.44 -14.74 -16.51
N SER A 88 -1.92 -15.83 -17.07
CA SER A 88 -0.66 -16.42 -16.61
C SER A 88 0.52 -15.58 -17.10
N VAL A 89 1.43 -15.25 -16.18
CA VAL A 89 2.51 -14.27 -16.40
C VAL A 89 3.91 -14.86 -16.26
N GLY A 90 4.01 -16.07 -15.70
CA GLY A 90 5.26 -16.76 -15.40
C GLY A 90 5.00 -17.89 -14.41
N ALA A 91 6.05 -18.37 -13.75
CA ALA A 91 5.97 -19.49 -12.81
C ALA A 91 7.04 -19.37 -11.72
N VAL A 92 6.79 -20.00 -10.58
CA VAL A 92 7.78 -20.24 -9.52
C VAL A 92 7.95 -21.73 -9.34
N GLU A 93 9.20 -22.18 -9.20
CA GLU A 93 9.52 -23.59 -9.05
C GLU A 93 10.41 -23.85 -7.85
N SER A 94 10.10 -24.94 -7.16
CA SER A 94 10.89 -25.53 -6.09
C SER A 94 11.37 -26.91 -6.50
N VAL A 95 12.14 -27.57 -5.63
CA VAL A 95 12.51 -28.97 -5.82
C VAL A 95 11.33 -29.95 -5.61
N LYS A 96 10.16 -29.45 -5.19
CA LYS A 96 8.98 -30.25 -4.85
C LYS A 96 7.79 -30.00 -5.78
N ALA A 97 7.64 -28.79 -6.28
CA ALA A 97 6.47 -28.35 -7.01
C ALA A 97 6.80 -27.17 -7.93
N ALA A 98 5.93 -26.94 -8.91
CA ALA A 98 5.90 -25.74 -9.74
C ALA A 98 4.51 -25.13 -9.65
N SER A 99 4.42 -23.81 -9.64
CA SER A 99 3.16 -23.08 -9.70
C SER A 99 3.26 -21.93 -10.69
N ASP A 100 2.29 -21.85 -11.59
CA ASP A 100 2.08 -20.67 -12.41
C ASP A 100 1.74 -19.46 -11.53
N ILE A 101 2.11 -18.28 -12.00
CA ILE A 101 1.77 -16.98 -11.42
C ILE A 101 0.72 -16.32 -12.30
N TYR A 102 -0.32 -15.78 -11.69
CA TYR A 102 -1.41 -15.10 -12.39
C TYR A 102 -1.47 -13.61 -12.05
N SER A 103 -1.86 -12.79 -13.04
CA SER A 103 -2.02 -11.36 -12.80
C SER A 103 -3.26 -11.08 -11.93
N PRO A 104 -3.15 -10.40 -10.79
CA PRO A 104 -4.30 -10.10 -9.93
C PRO A 104 -5.23 -9.06 -10.54
N ILE A 105 -4.68 -8.16 -11.37
CA ILE A 105 -5.40 -7.07 -12.05
C ILE A 105 -4.81 -6.85 -13.45
N SER A 106 -5.55 -6.14 -14.28
CA SER A 106 -5.18 -5.71 -15.62
C SER A 106 -4.24 -4.50 -15.59
N GLY A 107 -3.21 -4.51 -16.43
CA GLY A 107 -2.19 -3.46 -16.44
C GLY A 107 -1.08 -3.70 -17.46
N THR A 108 -0.08 -2.82 -17.44
CA THR A 108 1.16 -2.98 -18.23
C THR A 108 2.33 -3.21 -17.29
N VAL A 109 3.16 -4.21 -17.53
CA VAL A 109 4.36 -4.47 -16.72
C VAL A 109 5.34 -3.31 -16.87
N VAL A 110 5.68 -2.66 -15.77
CA VAL A 110 6.63 -1.52 -15.75
C VAL A 110 7.98 -1.91 -15.17
N GLU A 111 8.03 -2.96 -14.35
CA GLU A 111 9.26 -3.40 -13.68
C GLU A 111 9.16 -4.89 -13.35
N LYS A 112 10.28 -5.62 -13.42
CA LYS A 112 10.41 -6.99 -12.94
C LYS A 112 11.59 -7.09 -11.96
N ASN A 113 11.45 -7.91 -10.92
CA ASN A 113 12.47 -8.02 -9.88
C ASN A 113 13.62 -8.95 -10.31
N ILE A 114 14.66 -8.38 -10.91
CA ILE A 114 15.85 -9.12 -11.35
C ILE A 114 16.59 -9.78 -10.18
N GLU A 115 16.50 -9.23 -8.96
CA GLU A 115 17.12 -9.86 -7.79
C GLU A 115 16.47 -11.21 -7.47
N VAL A 116 15.15 -11.34 -7.65
CA VAL A 116 14.43 -12.60 -7.46
C VAL A 116 14.82 -13.63 -8.53
N SER A 117 14.96 -13.23 -9.80
CA SER A 117 15.44 -14.14 -10.85
C SER A 117 16.86 -14.67 -10.56
N ASN A 118 17.73 -13.83 -10.00
CA ASN A 118 19.10 -14.21 -9.65
C ASN A 118 19.19 -14.95 -8.30
N THR A 119 18.28 -14.66 -7.37
CA THR A 119 18.24 -15.25 -6.02
C THR A 119 16.80 -15.61 -5.63
N PRO A 120 16.24 -16.72 -6.16
CA PRO A 120 14.83 -17.07 -5.97
C PRO A 120 14.44 -17.29 -4.49
N SER A 121 15.39 -17.69 -3.63
CA SER A 121 15.17 -17.82 -2.18
C SER A 121 14.74 -16.53 -1.47
N LEU A 122 14.84 -15.37 -2.12
CA LEU A 122 14.27 -14.11 -1.60
C LEU A 122 12.76 -14.19 -1.41
N ILE A 123 12.05 -14.96 -2.25
CA ILE A 123 10.62 -15.19 -2.12
C ILE A 123 10.32 -15.89 -0.79
N ASN A 124 11.08 -16.94 -0.44
CA ASN A 124 10.92 -17.63 0.84
C ASN A 124 11.27 -16.75 2.05
N LYS A 125 12.31 -15.91 1.94
CA LYS A 125 12.80 -15.08 3.06
C LYS A 125 12.00 -13.80 3.29
N SER A 126 11.35 -13.27 2.26
CA SER A 126 10.74 -11.95 2.29
C SER A 126 9.59 -11.83 1.29
N ALA A 127 8.61 -12.74 1.37
CA ALA A 127 7.47 -12.83 0.45
C ALA A 127 6.75 -11.48 0.22
N PHE A 128 6.59 -10.68 1.27
CA PHE A 128 5.93 -9.37 1.23
C PHE A 128 6.88 -8.17 1.14
N GLY A 129 8.19 -8.41 1.10
CA GLY A 129 9.22 -7.38 1.08
C GLY A 129 10.05 -7.49 -0.18
N LYS A 130 11.26 -8.04 -0.07
CA LYS A 130 12.21 -8.16 -1.20
C LYS A 130 11.81 -9.21 -2.23
N GLY A 131 10.84 -10.07 -1.92
CA GLY A 131 10.33 -11.15 -2.77
C GLY A 131 9.19 -10.73 -3.71
N TRP A 132 8.94 -9.44 -3.91
CA TRP A 132 8.01 -8.98 -4.94
C TRP A 132 8.50 -9.45 -6.33
N LEU A 133 7.57 -9.75 -7.24
CA LEU A 133 7.87 -10.37 -8.52
C LEU A 133 7.94 -9.35 -9.65
N TYR A 134 6.89 -8.54 -9.79
CA TYR A 134 6.79 -7.53 -10.83
C TYR A 134 5.89 -6.37 -10.40
N LYS A 135 5.94 -5.28 -11.16
CA LYS A 135 5.06 -4.12 -10.99
C LYS A 135 4.27 -3.85 -12.25
N LEU A 136 3.02 -3.42 -12.06
CA LEU A 136 2.11 -3.01 -13.12
C LEU A 136 1.82 -1.53 -13.03
N LYS A 137 1.64 -0.87 -14.17
CA LYS A 137 0.82 0.33 -14.26
C LYS A 137 -0.64 -0.08 -14.31
N VAL A 138 -1.43 0.37 -13.35
CA VAL A 138 -2.84 -0.03 -13.20
C VAL A 138 -3.68 0.49 -14.36
N LYS A 139 -4.48 -0.38 -14.98
CA LYS A 139 -5.41 -0.01 -16.05
C LYS A 139 -6.84 0.22 -15.54
N ASP A 140 -7.31 -0.63 -14.62
CA ASP A 140 -8.61 -0.48 -13.97
C ASP A 140 -8.51 -0.78 -12.47
N ALA A 141 -8.66 0.27 -11.65
CA ALA A 141 -8.62 0.12 -10.19
C ALA A 141 -9.87 -0.57 -9.61
N ASN A 142 -10.96 -0.70 -10.38
CA ASN A 142 -12.18 -1.36 -9.89
C ASN A 142 -12.00 -2.87 -9.69
N GLU A 143 -11.05 -3.49 -10.39
CA GLU A 143 -10.76 -4.92 -10.25
C GLU A 143 -10.33 -5.29 -8.83
N LEU A 144 -9.77 -4.34 -8.06
CA LEU A 144 -9.42 -4.55 -6.64
C LEU A 144 -10.62 -4.92 -5.76
N LYS A 145 -11.84 -4.49 -6.13
CA LYS A 145 -13.06 -4.83 -5.40
C LYS A 145 -13.40 -6.33 -5.47
N GLY A 146 -12.87 -7.03 -6.49
CA GLY A 146 -13.01 -8.47 -6.64
C GLY A 146 -11.99 -9.28 -5.84
N LEU A 147 -11.01 -8.62 -5.21
CA LEU A 147 -9.95 -9.27 -4.46
C LEU A 147 -10.27 -9.35 -2.96
N MET A 148 -9.58 -10.25 -2.27
CA MET A 148 -9.72 -10.41 -0.82
C MET A 148 -8.81 -9.42 -0.10
N ASN A 149 -9.29 -8.81 0.98
CA ASN A 149 -8.41 -8.11 1.92
C ASN A 149 -7.74 -9.12 2.88
N GLU A 150 -6.84 -8.63 3.74
CA GLU A 150 -6.12 -9.45 4.73
C GLU A 150 -7.07 -10.33 5.56
N THR A 151 -8.15 -9.77 6.11
CA THR A 151 -9.10 -10.52 6.95
C THR A 151 -9.82 -11.63 6.18
N ALA A 152 -10.26 -11.35 4.96
CA ALA A 152 -10.90 -12.34 4.10
C ALA A 152 -9.92 -13.44 3.68
N TYR A 153 -8.68 -13.09 3.37
CA TYR A 153 -7.64 -14.05 3.01
C TYR A 153 -7.25 -14.98 4.18
N GLU A 154 -7.16 -14.45 5.40
CA GLU A 154 -6.93 -15.26 6.61
C GLU A 154 -8.06 -16.28 6.86
N ALA A 155 -9.31 -15.89 6.61
CA ALA A 155 -10.43 -16.82 6.69
C ALA A 155 -10.37 -17.89 5.59
N PHE A 156 -10.01 -17.49 4.37
CA PHE A 156 -9.85 -18.38 3.22
C PHE A 156 -8.78 -19.46 3.46
N LYS A 157 -7.57 -19.08 3.91
CA LYS A 157 -6.49 -20.04 4.22
C LYS A 157 -6.91 -21.10 5.23
N LYS A 158 -7.61 -20.69 6.30
CA LYS A 158 -8.09 -21.62 7.34
C LYS A 158 -9.12 -22.62 6.82
N ILE A 159 -9.89 -22.25 5.80
CA ILE A 159 -10.84 -23.17 5.16
C ILE A 159 -10.04 -24.18 4.33
N GLU A 160 -9.11 -23.72 3.48
CA GLU A 160 -8.30 -24.61 2.65
C GLU A 160 -7.42 -25.57 3.47
N GLU A 161 -6.82 -25.12 4.58
CA GLU A 161 -6.05 -26.00 5.47
C GLU A 161 -6.90 -27.12 6.08
N ARG A 162 -8.17 -26.84 6.37
CA ARG A 162 -9.11 -27.84 6.89
C ARG A 162 -9.54 -28.83 5.81
N GLU A 163 -9.70 -28.36 4.57
CA GLU A 163 -10.02 -29.21 3.43
C GLU A 163 -8.84 -30.09 3.03
N ALA A 164 -7.61 -29.59 3.13
CA ALA A 164 -6.40 -30.36 2.83
C ALA A 164 -6.09 -31.47 3.85
N THR A 165 -6.72 -31.43 5.03
CA THR A 165 -6.52 -32.40 6.13
C THR A 165 -7.70 -33.33 6.35
N ALA A 166 -8.80 -33.13 5.63
CA ALA A 166 -10.01 -33.95 5.67
C ALA A 166 -9.96 -35.10 4.64
#